data_AF-A0A6V8R239-F1
#
_entry.id   AF-A0A6V8R239-F1
#
_cell.length_a   1.000
_cell.length_b   1.000
_cell.length_c   1.000
_cell.angle_alpha   90.00
_cell.angle_beta   90.00
_cell.angle_gamma   90.00
#
_symmetry.space_group_name_H-M   'P 1'
#
loop_
_entity.id
_entity.type
_entity.pdbx_description
1 polymer ?
#
loop_
_entity_poly.entity_id
_entity_poly.type
_entity_poly.pdbx_seq_one_letter_code
_entity_poly.pdbx_strand_id
1 'polypeptide(L)'
;MAFENGMENLRFYNSGSKSLEHELPCKVSCSQCGTLIMDEGRNMALLFPTLLLFQNEGQKKKFEVQCHIFYPQRVIDLPDGKPKWAGLDGKSKLVGEI
;
A
#
# COMPACT_ATOMS: atom_id res chain seq x y z
N MET A 1 -11.51 7.47 -7.86
CA MET A 1 -10.29 7.22 -8.66
C MET A 1 -10.69 6.23 -9.73
N ALA A 2 -10.68 6.64 -10.99
CA ALA A 2 -10.97 5.78 -12.12
C ALA A 2 -9.73 5.81 -13.01
N PHE A 3 -9.24 4.65 -13.42
CA PHE A 3 -8.17 4.56 -14.41
C PHE A 3 -8.71 5.03 -15.76
N GLU A 4 -7.93 5.83 -16.48
CA GLU A 4 -8.36 6.43 -17.76
C GLU A 4 -8.77 5.36 -18.79
N ASN A 5 -8.07 4.22 -18.79
CA ASN A 5 -8.33 3.08 -19.68
C ASN A 5 -8.95 1.89 -18.94
N GLY A 6 -9.64 2.13 -17.82
CA GLY A 6 -10.20 1.08 -16.99
C GLY A 6 -9.14 0.03 -16.58
N MET A 7 -9.46 -1.25 -16.77
CA MET A 7 -8.57 -2.37 -16.42
C MET A 7 -7.63 -2.81 -17.57
N GLU A 8 -7.79 -2.26 -18.78
CA GLU A 8 -7.11 -2.76 -19.98
C GLU A 8 -5.57 -2.73 -19.87
N ASN A 9 -5.05 -1.75 -19.13
CA ASN A 9 -3.61 -1.58 -18.91
C ASN A 9 -3.15 -1.97 -17.51
N LEU A 10 -3.93 -2.80 -16.82
CA LEU A 10 -3.60 -3.32 -15.50
C LEU A 10 -3.23 -4.80 -15.58
N ARG A 11 -2.25 -5.20 -14.78
CA ARG A 11 -1.90 -6.58 -14.50
C ARG A 11 -2.21 -6.88 -13.04
N PHE A 12 -2.79 -8.04 -12.80
CA PHE A 12 -3.10 -8.54 -11.47
C PHE A 12 -2.16 -9.68 -11.10
N TYR A 13 -1.85 -9.79 -9.81
CA TYR A 13 -1.11 -10.93 -9.29
C TYR A 13 -1.55 -11.28 -7.87
N ASN A 14 -2.10 -12.48 -7.69
CA ASN A 14 -2.39 -13.02 -6.36
C ASN A 14 -1.20 -13.86 -5.89
N SER A 15 -0.57 -13.46 -4.80
CA SER A 15 0.63 -14.14 -4.29
C SER A 15 0.33 -15.49 -3.61
N GLY A 16 -0.90 -15.71 -3.16
CA GLY A 16 -1.33 -16.97 -2.54
C GLY A 16 -1.53 -18.07 -3.57
N SER A 17 -2.28 -17.79 -4.64
CA SER A 17 -2.54 -18.74 -5.74
C SER A 17 -1.46 -18.70 -6.83
N LYS A 18 -0.58 -17.68 -6.82
CA LYS A 18 0.40 -17.39 -7.89
C LYS A 18 -0.27 -17.18 -9.26
N SER A 19 -1.50 -16.68 -9.26
CA SER A 19 -2.31 -16.45 -10.46
C SER A 19 -2.17 -15.01 -10.97
N LEU A 20 -2.34 -14.85 -12.28
CA LEU A 20 -2.49 -13.56 -12.96
C LEU A 20 -3.96 -13.12 -13.09
N GLU A 21 -4.89 -13.94 -12.60
CA GLU A 21 -6.31 -13.61 -12.55
C GLU A 21 -6.58 -12.53 -11.49
N HIS A 22 -7.69 -11.83 -11.66
CA HIS A 22 -8.17 -10.85 -10.69
C HIS A 22 -8.80 -11.56 -9.48
N GLU A 23 -7.96 -12.10 -8.61
CA GLU A 23 -8.34 -12.81 -7.39
C GLU A 23 -7.89 -12.04 -6.14
N LEU A 24 -8.82 -11.59 -5.30
CA LEU A 24 -8.51 -10.78 -4.12
C LEU A 24 -7.97 -11.62 -2.93
N PRO A 25 -6.94 -11.13 -2.21
CA PRO A 25 -6.20 -9.89 -2.46
C PRO A 25 -5.16 -10.04 -3.58
N CYS A 26 -5.02 -9.01 -4.40
CA CYS A 26 -4.06 -9.01 -5.51
C CYS A 26 -3.23 -7.73 -5.59
N LYS A 27 -2.03 -7.87 -6.15
CA LYS A 27 -1.17 -6.76 -6.54
C LYS A 27 -1.59 -6.25 -7.90
N VAL A 28 -1.65 -4.94 -8.06
CA VAL A 28 -2.01 -4.26 -9.31
C VAL A 28 -0.80 -3.49 -9.82
N SER A 29 -0.41 -3.75 -11.07
CA SER A 29 0.69 -3.07 -11.74
C SER A 29 0.32 -2.64 -13.15
N CYS A 30 1.08 -1.70 -13.71
CA CYS A 30 0.97 -1.32 -15.11
C CYS A 30 1.35 -2.52 -16.02
N SER A 31 0.49 -2.88 -16.97
CA SER A 31 0.73 -4.01 -17.88
C SER A 31 1.92 -3.77 -18.82
N GLN A 32 2.21 -2.50 -19.12
CA GLN A 32 3.25 -2.06 -20.06
C GLN A 32 4.65 -2.01 -19.43
N CYS A 33 4.81 -1.30 -18.31
CA CYS A 33 6.11 -1.09 -17.67
C CYS A 33 6.33 -1.91 -16.39
N GLY A 34 5.28 -2.56 -15.86
CA GLY A 34 5.38 -3.36 -14.63
C GLY A 34 5.43 -2.56 -13.33
N THR A 35 5.38 -1.22 -13.38
CA THR A 35 5.34 -0.38 -12.18
C THR A 35 4.17 -0.77 -11.28
N LEU A 36 4.44 -1.00 -9.99
CA LEU A 36 3.42 -1.29 -8.98
C LEU A 36 2.58 -0.05 -8.71
N ILE A 37 1.26 -0.22 -8.67
CA ILE A 37 0.28 0.86 -8.51
C ILE A 37 -0.38 0.80 -7.13
N MET A 38 -0.90 -0.37 -6.77
CA MET A 38 -1.60 -0.60 -5.52
C MET A 38 -1.74 -2.10 -5.23
N ASP A 39 -2.06 -2.43 -3.98
CA ASP A 39 -2.58 -3.74 -3.61
C ASP A 39 -4.09 -3.61 -3.33
N GLU A 40 -4.90 -4.41 -4.03
CA GLU A 40 -6.35 -4.47 -3.85
C GLU A 40 -6.70 -5.59 -2.87
N GLY A 41 -7.31 -5.21 -1.75
CA GLY A 41 -7.88 -6.13 -0.77
C GLY A 41 -9.39 -6.27 -0.93
N ARG A 42 -10.01 -7.09 -0.08
CA ARG A 42 -11.46 -7.34 -0.13
C ARG A 42 -12.31 -6.14 0.30
N ASN A 43 -11.78 -5.29 1.18
CA ASN A 43 -12.48 -4.14 1.75
C ASN A 43 -11.57 -2.91 1.86
N MET A 44 -10.43 -2.91 1.18
CA MET A 44 -9.44 -1.83 1.25
C MET A 44 -8.52 -1.87 0.04
N ALA A 45 -7.89 -0.74 -0.27
CA ALA A 45 -6.78 -0.67 -1.21
C ALA A 45 -5.58 0.00 -0.53
N LEU A 46 -4.38 -0.52 -0.78
CA LEU A 46 -3.12 0.09 -0.36
C LEU A 46 -2.47 0.71 -1.59
N LEU A 47 -2.37 2.03 -1.62
CA LEU A 47 -1.81 2.76 -2.76
C LEU A 47 -0.42 3.29 -2.43
N PHE A 48 0.44 3.41 -3.45
CA PHE A 48 1.69 4.15 -3.30
C PHE A 48 1.40 5.65 -3.25
N PRO A 49 1.75 6.36 -2.16
CA PRO A 49 1.43 7.78 -2.00
C PRO A 49 1.98 8.67 -3.11
N THR A 50 3.10 8.28 -3.71
CA THR A 50 3.76 9.01 -4.82
C THR A 50 2.95 9.02 -6.11
N LEU A 51 1.93 8.16 -6.25
CA LEU A 51 1.02 8.13 -7.39
C LEU A 51 -0.20 9.04 -7.21
N LEU A 52 -0.37 9.63 -6.01
CA LEU A 52 -1.48 10.52 -5.72
C LEU A 52 -1.12 11.96 -6.06
N LEU A 53 -1.97 12.61 -6.85
CA LEU A 53 -1.90 14.04 -7.10
C LEU A 53 -2.80 14.76 -6.09
N PHE A 54 -2.18 15.55 -5.21
CA PHE A 54 -2.90 16.37 -4.23
C PHE A 54 -3.12 17.78 -4.77
N GLN A 55 -4.33 18.31 -4.58
CA GLN A 55 -4.68 19.67 -5.03
C GLN A 55 -4.10 20.76 -4.12
N ASN A 56 -3.83 20.42 -2.86
CA ASN A 56 -3.27 21.33 -1.86
C ASN A 56 -2.61 20.56 -0.70
N GLU A 57 -1.83 21.28 0.10
CA GLU A 57 -1.14 20.72 1.28
C GLU A 57 -2.11 20.16 2.34
N GLY A 58 -3.31 20.73 2.46
CA GLY A 58 -4.33 20.22 3.39
C GLY A 58 -4.79 18.80 3.03
N GLN A 59 -4.92 18.50 1.74
CA GLN A 59 -5.24 17.15 1.27
C GLN A 59 -4.08 16.19 1.53
N LYS A 60 -2.84 16.61 1.23
CA LYS A 60 -1.63 15.82 1.47
C LYS A 60 -1.47 15.42 2.94
N LYS A 61 -1.73 16.35 3.86
CA LYS A 61 -1.67 16.09 5.32
C LYS A 61 -2.60 14.97 5.78
N LYS A 62 -3.75 14.77 5.11
CA LYS A 62 -4.69 13.67 5.45
C LYS A 62 -4.13 12.28 5.15
N PHE A 63 -3.06 12.20 4.36
CA PHE A 63 -2.37 10.96 4.01
C PHE A 63 -1.02 10.82 4.73
N GLU A 64 -0.76 11.62 5.76
CA GLU A 64 0.43 11.44 6.60
C GLU A 64 0.44 10.06 7.27
N VAL A 65 1.65 9.52 7.42
CA VAL A 65 1.86 8.23 8.09
C VAL A 65 1.41 8.33 9.54
N GLN A 66 0.51 7.42 9.93
CA GLN A 66 -0.02 7.34 11.28
C GLN A 66 0.73 6.32 12.14
N CYS A 67 1.21 5.23 11.52
CA CYS A 67 2.01 4.18 12.16
C CYS A 67 2.71 3.33 11.10
N HIS A 68 3.59 2.43 11.55
CA HIS A 68 4.24 1.39 10.74
C HIS A 68 3.78 0.01 11.20
N ILE A 69 3.22 -0.77 10.27
CA ILE A 69 2.86 -2.17 10.50
C ILE A 69 3.96 -3.09 9.96
N PHE A 70 4.08 -4.30 10.51
CA PHE A 70 5.12 -5.27 10.13
C PHE A 70 6.56 -4.72 10.21
N TYR A 71 6.83 -3.82 11.15
CA TYR A 71 8.11 -3.11 11.28
C TYR A 71 9.36 -4.01 11.42
N PRO A 72 9.31 -5.24 11.99
CA PRO A 72 10.45 -6.15 11.98
C PRO A 72 10.92 -6.56 10.57
N GLN A 73 10.08 -6.43 9.55
CA GLN A 73 10.40 -6.75 8.15
C GLN A 73 10.92 -5.55 7.36
N ARG A 74 11.17 -4.41 8.02
CA ARG A 74 11.71 -3.22 7.37
C ARG A 74 13.11 -3.45 6.83
N VAL A 75 13.43 -2.76 5.75
CA VAL A 75 14.79 -2.73 5.18
C VAL A 75 15.63 -1.62 5.81
N ILE A 76 14.98 -0.54 6.25
CA ILE A 76 15.62 0.62 6.89
C ILE A 76 14.84 1.01 8.15
N ASP A 77 15.55 1.58 9.13
CA ASP A 77 14.92 2.22 10.28
C ASP A 77 14.28 3.56 9.89
N LEU A 78 13.11 3.84 10.45
CA LEU A 78 12.34 5.07 10.22
C LEU A 78 12.16 5.82 11.54
N PRO A 79 13.08 6.73 11.91
CA PRO A 79 13.02 7.51 13.15
C PRO A 79 12.10 8.73 12.96
N ASP A 80 10.80 8.47 12.89
CA ASP A 80 9.77 9.48 12.58
C ASP A 80 8.82 9.75 13.76
N GLY A 81 9.12 9.19 14.94
CA GLY A 81 8.27 9.30 16.12
C GLY A 81 6.88 8.69 15.96
N LYS A 82 6.64 7.86 14.93
CA LYS A 82 5.36 7.18 14.73
C LYS A 82 5.37 5.79 15.37
N PRO A 83 4.22 5.30 15.89
CA PRO A 83 4.07 3.95 16.43
C PRO A 83 4.50 2.87 15.44
N LYS A 84 5.28 1.90 15.93
CA LYS A 84 5.81 0.78 15.15
C LYS A 84 5.27 -0.53 15.71
N TRP A 85 4.61 -1.31 14.87
CA TRP A 85 3.93 -2.55 15.26
C TRP A 85 4.61 -3.77 14.65
N ALA A 86 4.64 -4.88 15.38
CA ALA A 86 5.25 -6.13 14.91
C ALA A 86 4.47 -6.77 13.74
N GLY A 87 3.16 -6.53 13.70
CA GLY A 87 2.23 -6.93 12.65
C GLY A 87 1.20 -5.83 12.44
N LEU A 88 -0.09 -6.16 12.44
CA LEU A 88 -1.19 -5.19 12.33
C LEU A 88 -1.30 -4.30 13.57
N ASP A 89 -1.66 -3.04 13.36
CA ASP A 89 -1.89 -2.05 14.42
C ASP A 89 -3.05 -2.47 15.34
N GLY A 90 -2.91 -2.21 16.64
CA GLY A 90 -3.89 -2.57 17.66
C GLY A 90 -4.09 -4.08 17.90
N LYS A 91 -3.51 -4.95 17.05
CA LYS A 91 -3.64 -6.41 17.11
C LYS A 91 -2.32 -7.15 17.33
N SER A 92 -1.21 -6.43 17.30
CA SER A 92 0.13 -7.00 17.47
C SER A 92 0.92 -6.24 18.55
N LYS A 93 2.12 -6.72 18.87
CA LYS A 93 2.98 -6.06 19.86
C LYS A 93 3.49 -4.72 19.32
N LEU A 94 3.38 -3.66 20.13
CA LEU A 94 4.06 -2.38 19.87
C LEU A 94 5.58 -2.56 20.08
N VAL A 95 6.35 -2.20 19.07
CA VAL A 95 7.82 -2.34 19.00
C VAL A 95 8.52 -1.07 19.46
N GLY A 96 7.93 0.10 19.23
CA GLY A 96 8.46 1.39 19.70
C GLY A 96 7.87 2.61 18.99
N GLU A 97 8.35 3.79 19.37
CA GLU A 97 7.97 5.12 18.86
C GLU A 97 9.25 5.99 18.67
N ILE A 98 10.20 5.48 17.89
CA ILE A 98 11.47 6.17 17.60
C ILE A 98 11.32 7.06 16.37
#